data_AF-A0A957CI21-F1
#
_entry.id   AF-A0A957CI21-F1
#
_cell.length_a   1.000
_cell.length_b   1.000
_cell.length_c   1.000
_cell.angle_alpha   90.00
_cell.angle_beta   90.00
_cell.angle_gamma   90.00
#
_symmetry.space_group_name_H-M   'P 1'
#
loop_
_entity.id
_entity.type
_entity.pdbx_description
1 polymer ?
#
loop_
_entity_poly.entity_id
_entity_poly.type
_entity_poly.pdbx_seq_one_letter_code
_entity_poly.pdbx_strand_id
1 'polypeptide(L)'
;LHSYSEPGLYNAVVTASNPLSVMTATTTVSVTVDSLITPEDGGEVIFTNEQGQGTTVNVPPGAVNSVLSLSYTPLNENDLTQPKPTTSTNYYFDLGPETPRQIFLPIVMNGTGGTLVSASVSDGGESERGTTVAAACPAGHFCFLKPVTFTIFYNEDLLPVGAVETELKLTFWDEASSKWVDAATTCDPTSTYHYFPAQDFYTVEVCHLSRFAVIH
;
A
#
# COMPACT_ATOMS: atom_id res chain seq x y z
N LEU A 1 -14.07 -17.53 20.01
CA LEU A 1 -13.42 -16.34 19.42
C LEU A 1 -12.35 -16.86 18.49
N HIS A 2 -12.38 -16.51 17.21
CA HIS A 2 -11.32 -16.84 16.26
C HIS A 2 -10.49 -15.57 16.05
N SER A 3 -9.17 -15.71 16.10
CA SER A 3 -8.23 -14.60 15.97
C SER A 3 -7.39 -14.87 14.74
N TYR A 4 -7.37 -13.94 13.79
CA TYR A 4 -6.51 -14.02 12.62
C TYR A 4 -5.15 -13.42 13.00
N SER A 5 -4.08 -14.16 12.71
CA SER A 5 -2.71 -13.69 12.97
C SER A 5 -2.24 -12.67 11.94
N GLU A 6 -2.96 -12.56 10.82
CA GLU A 6 -2.54 -11.82 9.63
C GLU A 6 -3.73 -11.12 8.98
N PRO A 7 -3.53 -9.96 8.33
CA PRO A 7 -4.52 -9.35 7.46
C PRO A 7 -4.55 -10.04 6.10
N GLY A 8 -5.74 -10.13 5.52
CA GLY A 8 -5.98 -10.94 4.34
C GLY A 8 -7.46 -11.15 4.09
N LEU A 9 -7.78 -11.71 2.92
CA LEU A 9 -9.11 -12.22 2.62
C LEU A 9 -9.17 -13.68 3.05
N TYR A 10 -10.01 -13.98 4.04
CA TYR A 10 -10.20 -15.32 4.57
C TYR A 10 -11.56 -15.87 4.15
N ASN A 11 -11.57 -17.08 3.61
CA ASN A 11 -12.81 -17.81 3.37
C ASN A 11 -13.27 -18.48 4.67
N ALA A 12 -14.27 -17.90 5.32
CA ALA A 12 -14.96 -18.54 6.43
C ALA A 12 -15.99 -19.53 5.89
N VAL A 13 -15.75 -20.82 6.10
CA VAL A 13 -16.66 -21.91 5.71
C VAL A 13 -17.47 -22.35 6.93
N VAL A 14 -18.79 -22.17 6.86
CA VAL A 14 -19.73 -22.68 7.85
C VAL A 14 -20.31 -23.99 7.33
N THR A 15 -20.11 -25.07 8.08
CA THR A 15 -20.64 -26.39 7.74
C THR A 15 -21.78 -26.77 8.68
N ALA A 16 -22.95 -27.10 8.13
CA ALA A 16 -24.07 -27.67 8.86
C ALA A 16 -24.26 -29.13 8.43
N SER A 17 -24.23 -30.06 9.37
CA SER A 17 -24.37 -31.50 9.08
C SER A 17 -25.45 -32.15 9.94
N ASN A 18 -26.18 -33.09 9.35
CA ASN A 18 -27.03 -34.06 10.04
C ASN A 18 -26.72 -35.48 9.51
N PRO A 19 -27.32 -36.55 10.07
CA PRO A 19 -27.02 -37.93 9.64
C PRO A 19 -27.32 -38.25 8.17
N LEU A 20 -28.08 -37.40 7.47
CA LEU A 20 -28.51 -37.60 6.09
C LEU A 20 -27.83 -36.67 5.09
N SER A 21 -27.27 -35.54 5.54
CA SER A 21 -26.77 -34.49 4.65
C SER A 21 -25.78 -33.55 5.34
N VAL A 22 -24.92 -32.95 4.53
CA VAL A 22 -24.00 -31.87 4.91
C VAL A 22 -24.19 -30.73 3.92
N MET A 23 -24.30 -29.50 4.44
CA MET A 23 -24.29 -28.27 3.66
C MET A 23 -23.17 -27.35 4.14
N THR A 24 -22.58 -26.62 3.20
CA THR A 24 -21.57 -25.61 3.48
C THR A 24 -22.00 -24.26 2.93
N ALA A 25 -21.65 -23.19 3.62
CA ALA A 25 -21.74 -21.82 3.14
C ALA A 25 -20.40 -21.15 3.35
N THR A 26 -19.91 -20.44 2.34
CA THR A 26 -18.63 -19.73 2.39
C THR A 26 -18.87 -18.24 2.35
N THR A 27 -18.19 -17.49 3.22
CA THR A 27 -18.18 -16.02 3.20
C THR A 27 -16.75 -15.52 3.31
N THR A 28 -16.46 -14.39 2.67
CA THR A 28 -15.14 -13.78 2.70
C THR A 28 -15.06 -12.78 3.86
N VAL A 29 -14.04 -12.91 4.70
CA VAL A 29 -13.74 -12.01 5.81
C VAL A 29 -12.50 -11.21 5.44
N SER A 30 -12.59 -9.88 5.47
CA SER A 30 -11.43 -9.00 5.31
C SER A 30 -10.86 -8.67 6.69
N VAL A 31 -9.55 -8.89 6.86
CA VAL A 31 -8.79 -8.50 8.04
C VAL A 31 -7.83 -7.40 7.61
N THR A 32 -7.87 -6.26 8.29
CA THR A 32 -7.12 -5.03 7.96
C THR A 32 -6.13 -4.67 9.06
N VAL A 33 -5.17 -3.78 8.75
CA VAL A 33 -4.28 -3.19 9.76
C VAL A 33 -4.28 -1.69 9.64
N ASP A 34 -4.58 -1.02 10.74
CA ASP A 34 -4.68 0.44 10.78
C ASP A 34 -3.48 1.03 11.52
N SER A 35 -2.95 2.12 10.99
CA SER A 35 -2.00 2.99 11.67
C SER A 35 -2.55 4.39 11.76
N LEU A 36 -2.38 4.98 12.94
CA LEU A 36 -2.81 6.34 13.20
C LEU A 36 -1.66 7.28 12.83
N ILE A 37 -1.90 8.15 11.86
CA ILE A 37 -0.96 9.17 11.42
C ILE A 37 -1.37 10.50 12.07
N THR A 38 -0.49 11.10 12.87
CA THR A 38 -0.72 12.41 13.48
C THR A 38 0.09 13.49 12.75
N PRO A 39 -0.37 14.76 12.73
CA PRO A 39 0.43 15.86 12.18
C PRO A 39 1.77 16.06 12.90
N GLU A 40 1.84 15.73 14.19
CA GLU A 40 3.01 15.96 15.04
C GLU A 40 4.04 14.85 14.91
N ASP A 41 3.61 13.58 14.87
CA ASP A 41 4.52 12.43 14.89
C ASP A 41 4.64 11.75 13.52
N GLY A 42 3.72 12.04 12.59
CA GLY A 42 3.58 11.25 11.37
C GLY A 42 3.06 9.85 11.69
N GLY A 43 3.58 8.85 11.01
CA GLY A 43 3.33 7.45 11.31
C GLY A 43 3.79 6.52 10.19
N GLU A 44 3.65 5.22 10.43
CA GLU A 44 4.13 4.20 9.51
C GLU A 44 3.11 3.08 9.37
N VAL A 45 2.96 2.57 8.15
CA VAL A 45 2.26 1.30 7.88
C VAL A 45 3.22 0.38 7.17
N ILE A 46 3.38 -0.82 7.71
CA ILE A 46 4.22 -1.86 7.14
C ILE A 46 3.29 -2.98 6.68
N PHE A 47 3.43 -3.33 5.41
CA PHE A 47 2.91 -4.54 4.83
C PHE A 47 4.05 -5.47 4.38
N THR A 48 4.02 -6.74 4.75
CA THR A 48 4.89 -7.77 4.17
C THR A 48 4.14 -9.10 4.14
N ASN A 49 4.26 -9.85 3.05
CA ASN A 49 3.63 -11.15 2.93
C ASN A 49 4.56 -12.29 3.37
N GLU A 50 4.04 -13.52 3.47
CA GLU A 50 4.86 -14.70 3.85
C GLU A 50 6.01 -14.97 2.87
N GLN A 51 5.95 -14.42 1.65
CA GLN A 51 6.97 -14.55 0.60
C GLN A 51 8.01 -13.42 0.63
N GLY A 52 7.97 -12.53 1.63
CA GLY A 52 8.89 -11.40 1.77
C GLY A 52 8.56 -10.18 0.91
N GLN A 53 7.45 -10.20 0.19
CA GLN A 53 7.03 -9.09 -0.68
C GLN A 53 6.12 -8.14 0.08
N GLY A 54 6.28 -6.84 -0.12
CA GLY A 54 5.40 -5.88 0.53
C GLY A 54 5.82 -4.44 0.41
N THR A 55 5.24 -3.60 1.24
CA THR A 55 5.38 -2.15 1.18
C THR A 55 5.43 -1.56 2.57
N THR A 56 6.40 -0.67 2.83
CA THR A 56 6.32 0.25 3.97
C THR A 56 5.98 1.65 3.47
N VAL A 57 5.00 2.27 4.11
CA VAL A 57 4.62 3.67 3.89
C VAL A 57 4.98 4.46 5.13
N ASN A 58 6.02 5.27 5.02
CA ASN A 58 6.49 6.15 6.09
C ASN A 58 6.01 7.58 5.84
N VAL A 59 5.08 8.05 6.67
CA VAL A 59 4.52 9.39 6.63
C VAL A 59 5.24 10.26 7.65
N PRO A 60 6.07 11.24 7.24
CA PRO A 60 6.86 12.00 8.20
C PRO A 60 6.00 13.03 8.97
N PRO A 61 6.47 13.50 10.14
CA PRO A 61 5.91 14.63 10.86
C PRO A 61 5.61 15.83 9.95
N GLY A 62 4.39 16.36 10.07
CA GLY A 62 3.90 17.49 9.29
C GLY A 62 3.56 17.18 7.85
N ALA A 63 3.55 15.91 7.40
CA ALA A 63 3.02 15.52 6.09
C ALA A 63 1.49 15.58 6.00
N VAL A 64 0.79 15.60 7.13
CA VAL A 64 -0.67 15.74 7.22
C VAL A 64 -1.04 16.92 8.12
N ASN A 65 -2.21 17.53 7.90
CA ASN A 65 -2.70 18.67 8.70
C ASN A 65 -3.72 18.28 9.78
N SER A 66 -4.16 17.02 9.79
CA SER A 66 -5.09 16.46 10.75
C SER A 66 -4.82 14.96 10.90
N VAL A 67 -5.33 14.39 11.98
CA VAL A 67 -5.18 12.95 12.24
C VAL A 67 -5.84 12.14 11.13
N LEU A 68 -5.10 11.16 10.60
CA LEU A 68 -5.48 10.29 9.50
C LEU A 68 -5.32 8.83 9.92
N SER A 69 -6.27 7.96 9.56
CA SER A 69 -6.07 6.51 9.68
C SER A 69 -5.59 5.96 8.34
N LEU A 70 -4.40 5.38 8.31
CA LEU A 70 -3.86 4.66 7.17
C LEU A 70 -4.08 3.17 7.42
N SER A 71 -4.95 2.55 6.64
CA SER A 71 -5.40 1.17 6.79
C SER A 71 -4.89 0.33 5.64
N TYR A 72 -4.35 -0.85 5.91
CA TYR A 72 -4.13 -1.91 4.92
C TYR A 72 -5.39 -2.76 4.77
N THR A 73 -5.92 -2.88 3.54
CA THR A 73 -7.17 -3.61 3.28
C THR A 73 -7.05 -4.53 2.08
N PRO A 74 -6.90 -5.83 2.23
CA PRO A 74 -6.69 -6.73 1.10
C PRO A 74 -7.85 -6.62 0.07
N LEU A 75 -7.51 -6.47 -1.22
CA LEU A 75 -8.49 -6.40 -2.32
C LEU A 75 -8.56 -7.73 -3.06
N ASN A 76 -9.75 -8.07 -3.55
CA ASN A 76 -9.91 -9.12 -4.55
C ASN A 76 -9.53 -8.55 -5.93
N GLU A 77 -8.85 -9.33 -6.76
CA GLU A 77 -8.54 -8.93 -8.14
C GLU A 77 -9.80 -8.59 -8.96
N ASN A 78 -10.94 -9.20 -8.64
CA ASN A 78 -12.21 -8.95 -9.29
C ASN A 78 -12.86 -7.63 -8.87
N ASP A 79 -12.40 -7.03 -7.77
CA ASP A 79 -12.87 -5.73 -7.28
C ASP A 79 -12.03 -4.57 -7.85
N LEU A 80 -10.99 -4.86 -8.64
CA LEU A 80 -10.18 -3.84 -9.31
C LEU A 80 -11.00 -3.12 -10.38
N THR A 81 -11.00 -1.79 -10.33
CA THR A 81 -11.70 -0.94 -11.31
C THR A 81 -10.81 -0.46 -12.46
N GLN A 82 -9.49 -0.58 -12.28
CA GLN A 82 -8.45 -0.20 -13.24
C GLN A 82 -7.94 -1.40 -14.05
N PRO A 83 -7.43 -1.18 -15.28
CA PRO A 83 -6.86 -2.26 -16.08
C PRO A 83 -5.55 -2.77 -15.45
N LYS A 84 -5.40 -4.09 -15.44
CA LYS A 84 -4.16 -4.77 -15.05
C LYS A 84 -2.98 -4.26 -15.89
N PRO A 85 -1.87 -3.79 -15.28
CA PRO A 85 -0.65 -3.45 -16.00
C PRO A 85 -0.16 -4.60 -16.88
N THR A 86 0.27 -4.28 -18.11
CA THR A 86 0.58 -5.26 -19.14
C THR A 86 1.92 -5.99 -18.95
N THR A 87 2.83 -5.49 -18.12
CA THR A 87 4.20 -6.03 -17.91
C THR A 87 4.51 -6.39 -16.45
N SER A 88 3.49 -6.51 -15.61
CA SER A 88 3.68 -6.53 -14.15
C SER A 88 4.39 -7.75 -13.57
N THR A 89 5.18 -7.47 -12.53
CA THR A 89 5.37 -8.32 -11.35
C THR A 89 4.08 -8.49 -10.54
N ASN A 90 3.94 -9.57 -9.77
CA ASN A 90 2.72 -10.11 -9.15
C ASN A 90 1.94 -9.22 -8.14
N TYR A 91 2.12 -7.89 -8.11
CA TYR A 91 1.55 -6.99 -7.08
C TYR A 91 0.98 -5.70 -7.66
N TYR A 92 -0.23 -5.38 -7.24
CA TYR A 92 -0.87 -4.08 -7.47
C TYR A 92 -1.58 -3.60 -6.21
N PHE A 93 -1.77 -2.28 -6.11
CA PHE A 93 -2.52 -1.69 -5.03
C PHE A 93 -3.41 -0.50 -5.45
N ASP A 94 -4.36 -0.13 -4.60
CA ASP A 94 -5.35 0.91 -4.89
C ASP A 94 -5.49 1.87 -3.70
N LEU A 95 -4.73 2.98 -3.69
CA LEU A 95 -4.87 3.95 -2.61
C LEU A 95 -6.04 4.88 -2.92
N GLY A 96 -7.21 4.52 -2.38
CA GLY A 96 -8.41 5.34 -2.40
C GLY A 96 -8.74 5.89 -1.00
N PRO A 97 -9.09 7.18 -0.86
CA PRO A 97 -9.79 7.66 0.33
C PRO A 97 -11.26 7.22 0.24
N GLU A 98 -11.72 6.30 1.09
CA GLU A 98 -13.15 5.92 1.10
C GLU A 98 -14.03 6.98 1.81
N THR A 99 -13.46 7.72 2.75
CA THR A 99 -14.11 8.82 3.49
C THR A 99 -13.00 9.80 3.93
N PRO A 100 -13.28 11.06 4.37
CA PRO A 100 -12.24 12.10 4.49
C PRO A 100 -11.12 11.83 5.51
N ARG A 101 -11.06 10.66 6.18
CA ARG A 101 -10.10 10.31 7.23
C ARG A 101 -9.59 8.86 7.24
N GLN A 102 -9.91 8.06 6.22
CA GLN A 102 -9.44 6.68 6.13
C GLN A 102 -8.89 6.42 4.72
N ILE A 103 -7.61 6.03 4.66
CA ILE A 103 -6.90 5.69 3.43
C ILE A 103 -6.66 4.20 3.44
N PHE A 104 -7.08 3.52 2.37
CA PHE A 104 -6.91 2.08 2.22
C PHE A 104 -5.62 1.81 1.43
N LEU A 105 -4.81 0.83 1.88
CA LEU A 105 -3.65 0.25 1.21
C LEU A 105 -4.06 -1.17 0.83
N PRO A 106 -4.74 -1.38 -0.30
CA PRO A 106 -5.15 -2.71 -0.66
C PRO A 106 -4.11 -3.35 -1.55
N ILE A 107 -3.58 -4.50 -1.13
CA ILE A 107 -2.67 -5.27 -1.96
C ILE A 107 -3.44 -6.48 -2.50
N VAL A 108 -3.38 -6.65 -3.81
CA VAL A 108 -3.80 -7.89 -4.45
C VAL A 108 -2.61 -8.84 -4.40
N MET A 109 -2.69 -9.85 -3.53
CA MET A 109 -1.68 -10.90 -3.42
C MET A 109 -2.04 -12.06 -4.35
N ASN A 110 -1.12 -12.47 -5.20
CA ASN A 110 -1.11 -13.85 -5.71
C ASN A 110 -0.49 -14.76 -4.63
N GLY A 111 -1.27 -15.11 -3.60
CA GLY A 111 -0.81 -16.01 -2.54
C GLY A 111 -1.46 -15.71 -1.19
N THR A 112 -1.66 -16.77 -0.41
CA THR A 112 -2.17 -16.73 0.97
C THR A 112 -1.22 -16.00 1.91
N GLY A 113 -1.76 -15.08 2.72
CA GLY A 113 -1.21 -14.68 4.02
C GLY A 113 0.00 -13.74 3.99
N GLY A 114 0.06 -12.85 4.98
CA GLY A 114 1.16 -11.93 5.17
C GLY A 114 1.25 -11.37 6.58
N THR A 115 2.45 -11.29 7.15
CA THR A 115 2.68 -10.86 8.53
C THR A 115 2.88 -9.34 8.62
N LEU A 116 2.08 -8.64 9.44
CA LEU A 116 2.24 -7.19 9.65
C LEU A 116 2.75 -6.82 11.04
N VAL A 117 3.48 -5.72 11.09
CA VAL A 117 3.94 -5.08 12.31
C VAL A 117 3.50 -3.61 12.26
N SER A 118 2.74 -3.16 13.25
CA SER A 118 2.51 -1.73 13.46
C SER A 118 3.57 -1.19 14.43
N ALA A 119 4.38 -0.23 13.98
CA ALA A 119 5.27 0.51 14.84
C ALA A 119 4.61 1.84 15.21
N SER A 120 4.18 1.98 16.47
CA SER A 120 3.87 3.30 17.04
C SER A 120 5.15 3.82 17.68
N VAL A 121 5.81 4.78 17.04
CA VAL A 121 6.95 5.47 17.64
C VAL A 121 6.38 6.61 18.49
N SER A 122 6.70 6.57 19.78
CA SER A 122 6.48 7.66 20.71
C SER A 122 7.84 8.05 21.28
N ASP A 123 8.41 9.15 20.81
CA ASP A 123 9.37 9.92 21.62
C ASP A 123 9.45 11.37 21.13
N GLY A 124 9.49 12.28 22.09
CA GLY A 124 9.24 13.71 21.90
C GLY A 124 10.46 14.52 21.46
N GLY A 125 10.21 15.50 20.59
CA GLY A 125 11.17 16.56 20.26
C GLY A 125 10.51 17.66 19.43
N GLU A 126 10.51 18.89 19.95
CA GLU A 126 9.78 20.05 19.43
C GLU A 126 10.19 20.51 18.01
N SER A 127 9.16 20.83 17.22
CA SER A 127 8.98 22.00 16.33
C SER A 127 10.13 22.46 15.42
N GLU A 128 9.90 22.46 14.10
CA GLU A 128 10.02 23.68 13.28
C GLU A 128 8.98 23.72 12.14
N ARG A 129 8.34 24.90 12.00
CA ARG A 129 7.45 25.28 10.89
C ARG A 129 8.26 25.37 9.59
N GLY A 130 8.10 24.38 8.71
CA GLY A 130 8.52 24.45 7.31
C GLY A 130 7.32 24.56 6.38
N THR A 131 7.04 25.77 5.86
CA THR A 131 6.19 25.97 4.69
C THR A 131 7.06 25.82 3.45
N THR A 132 6.94 24.69 2.75
CA THR A 132 7.33 24.58 1.34
C THR A 132 6.28 23.77 0.60
N VAL A 133 5.93 24.28 -0.58
CA VAL A 133 4.73 24.02 -1.37
C VAL A 133 4.67 22.55 -1.82
N ALA A 134 3.56 21.87 -1.50
CA ALA A 134 3.25 20.55 -2.03
C ALA A 134 3.07 20.62 -3.56
N ALA A 135 3.58 19.59 -4.25
CA ALA A 135 3.35 19.36 -5.68
C ALA A 135 1.87 19.54 -6.05
N ALA A 136 1.60 19.97 -7.29
CA ALA A 136 0.25 20.27 -7.78
C ALA A 136 -0.70 19.09 -7.50
N CYS A 137 -1.55 19.26 -6.49
CA CYS A 137 -2.50 18.25 -6.03
C CYS A 137 -3.59 18.04 -7.10
N PRO A 138 -3.70 16.86 -7.74
CA PRO A 138 -4.79 16.63 -8.69
C PRO A 138 -6.15 16.69 -7.98
N ALA A 139 -7.15 17.24 -8.67
CA ALA A 139 -8.49 17.33 -8.10
C ALA A 139 -9.05 15.94 -7.79
N GLY A 140 -9.50 15.72 -6.54
CA GLY A 140 -9.99 14.42 -6.07
C GLY A 140 -8.93 13.52 -5.44
N HIS A 141 -7.66 13.94 -5.39
CA HIS A 141 -6.59 13.20 -4.72
C HIS A 141 -6.33 13.72 -3.32
N PHE A 142 -5.81 12.86 -2.44
CA PHE A 142 -5.30 13.26 -1.14
C PHE A 142 -3.83 13.65 -1.29
N CYS A 143 -3.45 14.84 -0.82
CA CYS A 143 -2.10 15.35 -0.99
C CYS A 143 -1.42 15.57 0.35
N PHE A 144 -0.18 15.11 0.44
CA PHE A 144 0.63 15.34 1.61
C PHE A 144 1.27 16.72 1.55
N LEU A 145 1.46 17.31 2.72
CA LEU A 145 2.20 18.55 2.89
C LEU A 145 3.71 18.35 2.73
N LYS A 146 4.19 17.12 2.86
CA LYS A 146 5.59 16.69 2.66
C LYS A 146 5.61 15.35 1.93
N PRO A 147 6.66 15.03 1.15
CA PRO A 147 6.77 13.73 0.52
C PRO A 147 6.72 12.59 1.54
N VAL A 148 6.03 11.51 1.16
CA VAL A 148 5.92 10.26 1.94
C VAL A 148 6.82 9.22 1.30
N THR A 149 7.58 8.49 2.11
CA THR A 149 8.49 7.47 1.58
C THR A 149 7.78 6.14 1.44
N PHE A 150 7.78 5.60 0.23
CA PHE A 150 7.38 4.22 -0.06
C PHE A 150 8.64 3.36 -0.14
N THR A 151 8.68 2.28 0.62
CA THR A 151 9.67 1.20 0.48
C THR A 151 8.97 -0.01 -0.09
N ILE A 152 9.44 -0.52 -1.22
CA ILE A 152 8.87 -1.69 -1.88
C ILE A 152 9.84 -2.86 -1.72
N PHE A 153 9.40 -3.89 -0.99
CA PHE A 153 10.09 -5.15 -0.85
C PHE A 153 9.62 -6.11 -1.93
N TYR A 154 10.56 -6.72 -2.64
CA TYR A 154 10.28 -7.76 -3.64
C TYR A 154 10.98 -9.06 -3.24
N ASN A 155 10.68 -10.12 -3.98
CA ASN A 155 11.36 -11.39 -3.86
C ASN A 155 11.94 -11.69 -5.24
N GLU A 156 13.27 -11.75 -5.33
CA GLU A 156 14.00 -11.95 -6.59
C GLU A 156 13.54 -13.23 -7.31
N ASP A 157 13.26 -14.31 -6.56
CA ASP A 157 12.80 -15.60 -7.11
C ASP A 157 11.42 -15.50 -7.80
N LEU A 158 10.66 -14.44 -7.51
CA LEU A 158 9.32 -14.19 -8.04
C LEU A 158 9.31 -13.13 -9.15
N LEU A 159 10.47 -12.57 -9.50
CA LEU A 159 10.60 -11.64 -10.62
C LEU A 159 10.56 -12.39 -11.97
N PRO A 160 10.04 -11.75 -13.04
CA PRO A 160 10.11 -12.31 -14.40
C PRO A 160 11.54 -12.63 -14.82
N VAL A 161 11.72 -13.67 -15.63
CA VAL A 161 13.04 -14.01 -16.19
C VAL A 161 13.58 -12.83 -17.01
N GLY A 162 14.78 -12.36 -16.66
CA GLY A 162 15.43 -11.21 -17.28
C GLY A 162 15.04 -9.87 -16.66
N ALA A 163 14.34 -9.87 -15.53
CA ALA A 163 14.07 -8.65 -14.79
C ALA A 163 15.37 -8.01 -14.28
N VAL A 164 15.40 -6.68 -14.34
CA VAL A 164 16.51 -5.86 -13.84
C VAL A 164 15.96 -5.08 -12.66
N GLU A 165 16.47 -5.35 -11.46
CA GLU A 165 15.95 -4.79 -10.21
C GLU A 165 16.00 -3.25 -10.19
N THR A 166 17.00 -2.64 -10.86
CA THR A 166 17.12 -1.19 -10.99
C THR A 166 16.15 -0.56 -12.00
N GLU A 167 15.35 -1.37 -12.69
CA GLU A 167 14.30 -0.93 -13.60
C GLU A 167 12.90 -1.08 -12.98
N LEU A 168 12.78 -1.71 -11.80
CA LEU A 168 11.51 -1.79 -11.08
C LEU A 168 10.99 -0.38 -10.76
N LYS A 169 9.72 -0.14 -11.06
CA LYS A 169 9.05 1.14 -10.83
C LYS A 169 7.78 0.99 -10.05
N LEU A 170 7.54 1.95 -9.17
CA LEU A 170 6.20 2.20 -8.67
C LEU A 170 5.50 3.13 -9.67
N THR A 171 4.28 2.80 -10.06
CA THR A 171 3.49 3.57 -11.01
C THR A 171 2.12 3.87 -10.42
N PHE A 172 1.42 4.88 -10.92
CA PHE A 172 0.03 5.14 -10.58
C PHE A 172 -0.86 5.15 -11.81
N TRP A 173 -2.13 4.76 -11.63
CA TRP A 173 -3.11 4.88 -12.70
C TRP A 173 -3.61 6.32 -12.76
N ASP A 174 -3.24 7.03 -13.81
CA ASP A 174 -3.81 8.33 -14.13
C ASP A 174 -5.11 8.13 -14.91
N GLU A 175 -6.25 8.37 -14.25
CA GLU A 175 -7.56 8.27 -14.88
C GLU A 175 -7.74 9.25 -16.05
N ALA A 176 -7.15 10.44 -15.95
CA ALA A 176 -7.31 11.49 -16.96
C ALA A 176 -6.67 11.08 -18.30
N SER A 177 -5.51 10.43 -18.26
CA SER A 177 -4.83 9.92 -19.46
C SER A 177 -5.07 8.43 -19.73
N SER A 178 -5.72 7.72 -18.81
CA SER A 178 -5.90 6.26 -18.84
C SER A 178 -4.56 5.52 -19.05
N LYS A 179 -3.56 5.86 -18.23
CA LYS A 179 -2.21 5.31 -18.31
C LYS A 179 -1.61 5.06 -16.94
N TRP A 180 -0.70 4.09 -16.89
CA TRP A 180 0.23 3.95 -15.77
C TRP A 180 1.36 4.98 -15.92
N VAL A 181 1.57 5.79 -14.89
CA VAL A 181 2.54 6.89 -14.84
C VAL A 181 3.50 6.65 -13.66
N ASP A 182 4.77 7.01 -13.77
CA ASP A 182 5.75 6.82 -12.70
C ASP A 182 5.37 7.58 -11.41
N ALA A 183 5.33 6.89 -10.27
CA ALA A 183 5.01 7.45 -8.96
C ALA A 183 5.97 8.57 -8.53
N ALA A 184 7.21 8.56 -9.02
CA ALA A 184 8.16 9.62 -8.74
C ALA A 184 7.72 10.99 -9.27
N THR A 185 6.89 11.01 -10.32
CA THR A 185 6.38 12.26 -10.91
C THR A 185 5.22 12.86 -10.13
N THR A 186 4.80 12.23 -9.03
CA THR A 186 3.80 12.82 -8.12
C THR A 186 4.36 13.99 -7.32
N CYS A 187 5.69 14.08 -7.20
CA CYS A 187 6.41 15.17 -6.55
C CYS A 187 6.98 16.19 -7.55
N ASP A 188 7.12 17.45 -7.10
CA ASP A 188 7.81 18.52 -7.84
C ASP A 188 8.83 19.20 -6.90
N PRO A 189 10.15 19.07 -7.16
CA PRO A 189 10.75 18.32 -8.27
C PRO A 189 10.44 16.82 -8.20
N THR A 190 10.47 16.16 -9.37
CA THR A 190 10.31 14.70 -9.48
C THR A 190 11.27 13.98 -8.53
N SER A 191 10.74 13.05 -7.73
CA SER A 191 11.56 12.31 -6.76
C SER A 191 12.45 11.29 -7.45
N THR A 192 13.37 10.69 -6.69
CA THR A 192 14.31 9.69 -7.21
C THR A 192 14.10 8.35 -6.56
N TYR A 193 14.31 7.29 -7.34
CA TYR A 193 14.37 5.94 -6.80
C TYR A 193 15.74 5.67 -6.19
N HIS A 194 15.74 5.00 -5.04
CA HIS A 194 16.95 4.42 -4.46
C HIS A 194 16.80 2.91 -4.42
N TYR A 195 17.64 2.21 -5.17
CA TYR A 195 17.59 0.76 -5.29
C TYR A 195 18.61 0.10 -4.36
N PHE A 196 18.19 -0.98 -3.69
CA PHE A 196 19.03 -1.80 -2.82
C PHE A 196 18.94 -3.28 -3.24
N PRO A 197 19.49 -3.67 -4.41
CA PRO A 197 19.35 -5.03 -4.96
C PRO A 197 19.79 -6.14 -4.01
N ALA A 198 20.92 -5.94 -3.31
CA ALA A 198 21.43 -6.92 -2.35
C ALA A 198 20.52 -7.14 -1.11
N GLN A 199 19.44 -6.37 -0.98
CA GLN A 199 18.49 -6.40 0.13
C GLN A 199 17.03 -6.55 -0.36
N ASP A 200 16.83 -6.74 -1.67
CA ASP A 200 15.51 -6.95 -2.30
C ASP A 200 14.49 -5.82 -2.05
N PHE A 201 14.93 -4.55 -2.01
CA PHE A 201 13.99 -3.43 -1.94
C PHE A 201 14.43 -2.19 -2.72
N TYR A 202 13.47 -1.29 -2.96
CA TYR A 202 13.73 0.06 -3.42
C TYR A 202 12.85 1.08 -2.71
N THR A 203 13.27 2.35 -2.68
CA THR A 203 12.47 3.44 -2.13
C THR A 203 12.15 4.50 -3.17
N VAL A 204 11.01 5.18 -3.00
CA VAL A 204 10.59 6.35 -3.78
C VAL A 204 9.74 7.27 -2.92
N GLU A 205 9.87 8.58 -3.12
CA GLU A 205 9.01 9.55 -2.45
C GLU A 205 7.77 9.86 -3.29
N VAL A 206 6.62 9.97 -2.64
CA VAL A 206 5.31 10.22 -3.25
C VAL A 206 4.62 11.39 -2.54
N CYS A 207 4.07 12.34 -3.30
CA CYS A 207 3.51 13.59 -2.74
C CYS A 207 1.99 13.64 -2.73
N HIS A 208 1.32 12.75 -3.47
CA HIS A 208 -0.12 12.56 -3.37
C HIS A 208 -0.48 11.08 -3.43
N LEU A 209 -1.55 10.71 -2.75
CA LEU A 209 -2.10 9.38 -2.83
C LEU A 209 -3.11 9.30 -3.97
N SER A 210 -2.86 8.35 -4.85
CA SER A 210 -3.74 7.86 -5.91
C SER A 210 -3.59 6.34 -6.01
N ARG A 211 -4.09 5.71 -7.07
CA ARG A 211 -3.97 4.25 -7.24
C ARG A 211 -2.60 3.85 -7.76
N PHE A 212 -1.89 2.88 -7.18
CA PHE A 212 -0.51 2.55 -7.58
C PHE A 212 -0.24 1.06 -7.89
N ALA A 213 0.67 0.76 -8.81
CA ALA A 213 1.11 -0.57 -9.19
C ALA A 213 2.62 -0.66 -9.29
N VAL A 214 3.20 -1.83 -8.96
CA VAL A 214 4.62 -2.10 -9.24
C VAL A 214 4.72 -2.71 -10.64
N ILE A 215 5.56 -2.12 -11.48
CA ILE A 215 5.79 -2.55 -12.86
C ILE A 215 7.29 -2.78 -13.06
N HIS A 216 7.61 -3.83 -13.82
CA HIS A 216 8.94 -4.10 -14.39
C HIS A 216 8.93 -3.79 -15.88
#